data_AF-A0A8C7UL83-F1
#
_entry.id   AF-A0A8C7UL83-F1
#
_cell.length_a   1.000
_cell.length_b   1.000
_cell.length_c   1.000
_cell.angle_alpha   90.00
_cell.angle_beta   90.00
_cell.angle_gamma   90.00
#
_symmetry.space_group_name_H-M   'P 1'
#
loop_
_entity.id
_entity.type
_entity.pdbx_description
1 polymer ?
#
loop_
_entity_poly.entity_id
_entity_poly.type
_entity_poly.pdbx_seq_one_letter_code
_entity_poly.pdbx_strand_id
1 'polypeptide(L)'
;MRRILGCNTLKNIREVGKYFNPQVSLIACCRALFYQSLRTKTTSYSTDMDLSDMRKKYKGDDECFEENHLVSLDPIKQFGDWFDQATKCPEIGEPNAMCIATSTRDGRPSARMVLLKGYSEEGFRFFTNYESRKGGELESNPYASLCFYWEPINRQVRIEGNVERIPYQSSCDYFHSRPKSSQIGAVVSRQSTAVPDRNYLRQKNAELKEKYKDTDVPMPDYWGGYIVKPYLIEFWQGQTNRLHDRIVFTRLKNGERVLEEYEHNAEAGWVYQRLSP
;
A
#
# COMPACT_ATOMS: atom_id res chain seq x y z
N MET A 1 61.92 29.15 -6.53
CA MET A 1 62.38 29.27 -5.13
C MET A 1 62.14 27.92 -4.46
N ARG A 2 63.18 27.09 -4.24
CA ARG A 2 63.89 26.89 -2.94
C ARG A 2 62.91 26.45 -1.83
N ARG A 3 62.99 25.30 -1.14
CA ARG A 3 64.07 24.47 -0.55
C ARG A 3 63.41 23.14 -0.08
N ILE A 4 63.84 21.91 -0.40
CA ILE A 4 64.90 21.03 0.19
C ILE A 4 65.21 21.23 1.68
N LEU A 5 65.06 20.16 2.48
CA LEU A 5 65.88 19.61 3.60
C LEU A 5 65.00 18.56 4.33
N GLY A 6 65.38 17.32 4.66
CA GLY A 6 66.68 16.64 4.74
C GLY A 6 66.91 16.09 6.16
N CYS A 7 67.49 14.87 6.25
CA CYS A 7 68.02 14.12 7.42
C CYS A 7 67.05 13.23 8.23
N ASN A 8 67.18 11.88 8.25
CA ASN A 8 68.27 10.95 8.65
C ASN A 8 68.55 10.86 10.15
N THR A 9 68.32 9.68 10.75
CA THR A 9 69.29 8.82 11.49
C THR A 9 68.53 7.65 12.13
N LEU A 10 68.69 6.37 11.76
CA LEU A 10 69.79 5.41 12.02
C LEU A 10 70.21 5.29 13.49
N LYS A 11 70.05 4.06 14.05
CA LYS A 11 71.01 3.26 14.86
C LYS A 11 70.27 2.40 15.91
N ASN A 12 70.29 1.07 15.76
CA ASN A 12 71.32 0.10 16.21
C ASN A 12 71.03 -0.39 17.64
N ILE A 13 70.68 -1.67 17.85
CA ILE A 13 71.54 -2.88 17.96
C ILE A 13 71.72 -3.27 19.44
N ARG A 14 71.85 -4.60 19.64
CA ARG A 14 72.49 -5.34 20.75
C ARG A 14 71.57 -5.78 21.89
N GLU A 15 71.31 -7.10 21.98
CA GLU A 15 72.14 -8.13 22.66
C GLU A 15 71.74 -8.17 24.14
N VAL A 16 71.69 -9.26 24.92
CA VAL A 16 72.22 -10.63 25.02
C VAL A 16 71.28 -11.22 26.10
N GLY A 17 70.85 -12.48 26.16
CA GLY A 17 71.36 -13.74 25.67
C GLY A 17 71.22 -14.77 26.81
N LYS A 18 70.98 -16.03 26.41
CA LYS A 18 71.29 -17.29 27.13
C LYS A 18 70.44 -17.54 28.41
N TYR A 19 69.84 -18.71 28.65
CA TYR A 19 70.44 -20.05 28.68
C TYR A 19 69.36 -21.16 28.53
N PHE A 20 69.71 -22.17 27.73
CA PHE A 20 69.50 -23.63 27.92
C PHE A 20 68.10 -24.29 28.01
N ASN A 21 67.89 -25.14 26.99
CA ASN A 21 67.07 -26.37 26.79
C ASN A 21 67.16 -27.41 27.94
N PRO A 22 66.46 -28.57 27.94
CA PRO A 22 65.29 -29.03 27.13
C PRO A 22 64.19 -29.78 27.94
N GLN A 23 63.18 -30.26 27.20
CA GLN A 23 62.19 -31.32 27.53
C GLN A 23 60.92 -30.88 28.26
N VAL A 24 59.77 -30.94 27.58
CA VAL A 24 58.82 -32.07 27.61
C VAL A 24 57.65 -31.75 26.65
N SER A 25 57.06 -32.83 26.14
CA SER A 25 56.14 -33.00 25.02
C SER A 25 54.88 -32.14 24.96
N LEU A 26 54.40 -32.01 23.72
CA LEU A 26 53.02 -31.73 23.33
C LEU A 26 52.01 -32.48 24.20
N ILE A 27 50.92 -31.82 24.60
CA ILE A 27 49.55 -32.05 24.09
C ILE A 27 48.61 -30.99 24.69
N ALA A 28 47.77 -30.45 23.82
CA ALA A 28 46.73 -29.47 24.07
C ALA A 28 45.61 -29.99 24.98
N CYS A 29 45.01 -29.12 25.79
CA CYS A 29 43.63 -28.61 25.60
C CYS A 29 43.12 -27.89 26.87
N CYS A 30 42.24 -26.91 26.63
CA CYS A 30 41.35 -26.20 27.58
C CYS A 30 41.98 -25.16 28.53
N ARG A 31 41.72 -23.86 28.26
CA ARG A 31 40.75 -23.07 29.05
C ARG A 31 40.54 -21.66 28.49
N ALA A 32 39.26 -21.30 28.48
CA ALA A 32 38.61 -20.03 28.23
C ALA A 32 39.41 -18.75 28.54
N LEU A 33 39.38 -17.80 27.60
CA LEU A 33 39.52 -16.37 27.91
C LEU A 33 38.42 -15.59 27.19
N PHE A 34 37.50 -15.08 28.01
CA PHE A 34 36.54 -14.04 27.69
C PHE A 34 37.29 -12.81 27.11
N TYR A 35 37.07 -12.50 25.84
CA TYR A 35 37.33 -11.17 25.31
C TYR A 35 36.02 -10.39 25.31
N GLN A 36 35.78 -9.61 26.37
CA GLN A 36 34.83 -8.53 26.30
C GLN A 36 35.40 -7.46 25.36
N SER A 37 34.90 -7.44 24.13
CA SER A 37 35.05 -6.31 23.22
C SER A 37 34.36 -5.10 23.86
N LEU A 38 35.14 -4.22 24.49
CA LEU A 38 34.71 -2.87 24.83
C LEU A 38 34.44 -2.10 23.52
N ARG A 39 33.23 -2.27 22.98
CA ARG A 39 32.67 -1.33 22.01
C ARG A 39 32.41 -0.03 22.76
N THR A 40 33.30 0.93 22.59
CA THR A 40 32.97 2.33 22.83
C THR A 40 31.76 2.67 21.97
N LYS A 41 30.57 2.75 22.59
CA LYS A 41 29.40 3.34 21.94
C LYS A 41 29.68 4.83 21.79
N THR A 42 30.30 5.20 20.67
CA THR A 42 30.19 6.56 20.16
C THR A 42 28.70 6.78 19.89
N THR A 43 28.02 7.49 20.77
CA THR A 43 26.64 7.92 20.56
C THR A 43 26.64 8.97 19.46
N SER A 44 26.71 8.50 18.22
CA SER A 44 26.29 9.30 17.08
C SER A 44 24.78 9.41 17.21
N TYR A 45 24.27 10.63 17.40
CA TYR A 45 22.85 10.93 17.23
C TYR A 45 22.49 10.76 15.75
N SER A 46 22.31 9.51 15.33
CA SER A 46 21.64 9.20 14.08
C SER A 46 20.16 9.50 14.30
N THR A 47 19.65 10.53 13.63
CA THR A 47 18.21 10.78 13.50
C THR A 47 17.51 9.72 12.65
N ASP A 48 18.26 8.81 12.01
CA ASP A 48 17.69 7.74 11.21
C ASP A 48 17.27 6.57 12.08
N MET A 49 15.97 6.29 12.02
CA MET A 49 15.37 5.05 12.48
C MET A 49 15.54 4.00 11.38
N ASP A 50 16.30 2.95 11.65
CA ASP A 50 16.45 1.82 10.74
C ASP A 50 15.26 0.84 10.88
N LEU A 51 14.60 0.56 9.77
CA LEU A 51 13.41 -0.30 9.68
C LEU A 51 13.66 -1.56 8.81
N SER A 52 14.91 -1.84 8.42
CA SER A 52 15.25 -2.93 7.47
C SER A 52 14.75 -4.31 7.91
N ASP A 53 14.71 -4.55 9.21
CA ASP A 53 14.46 -5.87 9.81
C ASP A 53 12.98 -6.13 10.13
N MET A 54 12.08 -5.19 9.78
CA MET A 54 10.64 -5.34 10.03
C MET A 54 9.94 -6.31 9.06
N ARG A 55 10.64 -6.84 8.05
CA ARG A 55 10.03 -7.70 7.03
C ARG A 55 9.63 -9.06 7.62
N LYS A 56 8.34 -9.40 7.47
CA LYS A 56 7.81 -10.72 7.78
C LYS A 56 8.08 -11.71 6.64
N LYS A 57 8.10 -13.01 6.97
CA LYS A 57 8.09 -14.08 5.95
C LYS A 57 6.69 -14.17 5.32
N TYR A 58 6.65 -14.49 4.02
CA TYR A 58 5.43 -14.65 3.24
C TYR A 58 5.26 -16.14 2.85
N LYS A 59 4.53 -16.40 1.77
CA LYS A 59 4.43 -17.72 1.14
C LYS A 59 5.75 -18.19 0.54
N GLY A 60 5.90 -19.50 0.36
CA GLY A 60 7.03 -20.14 -0.30
C GLY A 60 6.80 -20.36 -1.79
N ASP A 61 7.84 -20.81 -2.50
CA ASP A 61 7.80 -21.09 -3.95
C ASP A 61 6.76 -22.18 -4.31
N ASP A 62 6.45 -23.04 -3.35
CA ASP A 62 5.41 -24.07 -3.43
C ASP A 62 3.98 -23.51 -3.43
N GLU A 63 3.80 -22.23 -3.11
CA GLU A 63 2.51 -21.53 -3.13
C GLU A 63 2.52 -20.33 -4.09
N CYS A 64 3.29 -20.41 -5.18
CA CYS A 64 3.32 -19.41 -6.25
C CYS A 64 1.93 -19.18 -6.86
N PHE A 65 1.62 -17.91 -7.17
CA PHE A 65 0.40 -17.53 -7.89
C PHE A 65 0.69 -17.44 -9.38
N GLU A 66 0.49 -18.56 -10.07
CA GLU A 66 0.68 -18.75 -11.51
C GLU A 66 -0.61 -18.50 -12.30
N GLU A 67 -0.49 -18.40 -13.62
CA GLU A 67 -1.61 -18.11 -14.53
C GLU A 67 -2.70 -19.20 -14.47
N ASN A 68 -2.31 -20.46 -14.23
CA ASN A 68 -3.25 -21.58 -14.04
C ASN A 68 -3.99 -21.53 -12.68
N HIS A 69 -3.57 -20.66 -11.75
CA HIS A 69 -4.23 -20.42 -10.47
C HIS A 69 -5.28 -19.30 -10.56
N LEU A 70 -5.39 -18.62 -11.71
CA LEU A 70 -6.50 -17.70 -11.97
C LEU A 70 -7.81 -18.49 -12.00
N VAL A 71 -8.77 -18.10 -11.16
CA VAL A 71 -10.12 -18.71 -11.17
C VAL A 71 -10.96 -18.22 -12.35
N SER A 72 -10.56 -17.10 -12.97
CA SER A 72 -11.20 -16.55 -14.17
C SER A 72 -10.23 -15.65 -14.94
N LEU A 73 -10.42 -15.60 -16.27
CA LEU A 73 -9.75 -14.65 -17.14
C LEU A 73 -10.54 -13.33 -17.29
N ASP A 74 -11.65 -13.17 -16.55
CA ASP A 74 -12.27 -11.88 -16.26
C ASP A 74 -11.68 -11.34 -14.95
N PRO A 75 -10.93 -10.22 -14.97
CA PRO A 75 -10.29 -9.70 -13.77
C PRO A 75 -11.27 -9.21 -12.70
N ILE A 76 -12.52 -8.90 -13.06
CA ILE A 76 -13.54 -8.54 -12.05
C ILE A 76 -13.96 -9.78 -11.26
N LYS A 77 -14.09 -10.94 -11.92
CA LYS A 77 -14.39 -12.22 -11.27
C LYS A 77 -13.20 -12.69 -10.43
N GLN A 78 -11.97 -12.54 -10.93
CA GLN A 78 -10.76 -12.82 -10.15
C GLN A 78 -10.64 -11.94 -8.91
N PHE A 79 -10.98 -10.64 -9.01
CA PHE A 79 -11.10 -9.77 -7.83
C PHE A 79 -12.15 -10.29 -6.85
N GLY A 80 -13.31 -10.73 -7.34
CA GLY A 80 -14.38 -11.27 -6.51
C GLY A 80 -13.94 -12.47 -5.67
N ASP A 81 -13.18 -13.38 -6.25
CA ASP A 81 -12.60 -14.53 -5.54
C ASP A 81 -11.62 -14.12 -4.44
N TRP A 82 -10.66 -13.23 -4.75
CA TRP A 82 -9.71 -12.74 -3.75
C TRP A 82 -10.39 -11.92 -2.65
N PHE A 83 -11.42 -11.15 -3.02
CA PHE A 83 -12.21 -10.37 -2.07
C PHE A 83 -12.98 -11.30 -1.12
N ASP A 84 -13.62 -12.36 -1.62
CA ASP A 84 -14.30 -13.37 -0.80
C ASP A 84 -13.33 -14.06 0.17
N GLN A 85 -12.14 -14.45 -0.29
CA GLN A 85 -11.09 -14.97 0.59
C GLN A 85 -10.68 -13.96 1.68
N ALA A 86 -10.53 -12.68 1.33
CA ALA A 86 -10.25 -11.64 2.29
C ALA A 86 -11.39 -11.46 3.31
N THR A 87 -12.65 -11.60 2.91
CA THR A 87 -13.81 -11.54 3.84
C THR A 87 -13.89 -12.70 4.81
N LYS A 88 -13.32 -13.86 4.45
CA LYS A 88 -13.31 -15.07 5.27
C LYS A 88 -12.11 -15.12 6.23
N CYS A 89 -11.13 -14.22 6.07
CA CYS A 89 -9.95 -14.14 6.92
C CYS A 89 -10.25 -13.34 8.20
N PRO A 90 -10.21 -13.97 9.39
CA PRO A 90 -10.61 -13.31 10.64
C PRO A 90 -9.68 -12.16 11.06
N GLU A 91 -8.45 -12.12 10.58
CA GLU A 91 -7.47 -11.08 10.85
C GLU A 91 -7.70 -9.80 10.01
N ILE A 92 -8.56 -9.86 8.99
CA ILE A 92 -8.88 -8.72 8.13
C ILE A 92 -10.16 -8.05 8.63
N GLY A 93 -10.02 -6.87 9.26
CA GLY A 93 -11.15 -6.14 9.83
C GLY A 93 -12.11 -5.56 8.78
N GLU A 94 -11.59 -4.83 7.78
CA GLU A 94 -12.39 -4.22 6.71
C GLU A 94 -11.82 -4.63 5.33
N PRO A 95 -12.21 -5.79 4.79
CA PRO A 95 -11.70 -6.28 3.50
C PRO A 95 -11.97 -5.31 2.34
N ASN A 96 -13.03 -4.50 2.44
CA ASN A 96 -13.41 -3.48 1.47
C ASN A 96 -12.71 -2.12 1.69
N ALA A 97 -11.83 -1.99 2.68
CA ALA A 97 -10.99 -0.81 2.82
C ALA A 97 -9.97 -0.77 1.68
N MET A 98 -9.93 0.37 1.00
CA MET A 98 -9.02 0.62 -0.10
C MET A 98 -8.40 2.00 0.02
N CYS A 99 -7.12 2.11 -0.35
CA CYS A 99 -6.51 3.41 -0.59
C CYS A 99 -6.93 3.87 -1.98
N ILE A 100 -7.46 5.09 -2.09
CA ILE A 100 -7.71 5.74 -3.38
C ILE A 100 -6.72 6.88 -3.56
N ALA A 101 -5.96 6.84 -4.65
CA ALA A 101 -5.08 7.90 -5.11
C ALA A 101 -5.75 8.68 -6.25
N THR A 102 -5.69 10.01 -6.15
CA THR A 102 -6.17 10.98 -7.14
C THR A 102 -5.12 12.05 -7.32
N SER A 103 -5.25 12.91 -8.32
CA SER A 103 -4.30 14.01 -8.52
C SER A 103 -4.96 15.23 -9.13
N THR A 104 -4.37 16.40 -8.88
CA THR A 104 -4.66 17.61 -9.63
C THR A 104 -4.18 17.48 -11.08
N ARG A 105 -4.71 18.32 -11.98
CA ARG A 105 -4.31 18.32 -13.41
C ARG A 105 -2.82 18.64 -13.63
N ASP A 106 -2.17 19.34 -12.71
CA ASP A 106 -0.72 19.61 -12.73
C ASP A 106 0.12 18.46 -12.15
N GLY A 107 -0.50 17.31 -11.86
CA GLY A 107 0.21 16.09 -11.47
C GLY A 107 0.60 16.04 -9.99
N ARG A 108 -0.12 16.71 -9.08
CA ARG A 108 0.12 16.61 -7.64
C ARG A 108 -0.79 15.53 -7.03
N PRO A 109 -0.24 14.36 -6.65
CA PRO A 109 -1.06 13.27 -6.13
C PRO A 109 -1.51 13.54 -4.69
N SER A 110 -2.65 12.94 -4.33
CA SER A 110 -3.09 12.79 -2.96
C SER A 110 -3.78 11.44 -2.76
N ALA A 111 -3.66 10.86 -1.57
CA ALA A 111 -4.18 9.54 -1.26
C ALA A 111 -4.86 9.51 0.11
N ARG A 112 -5.83 8.61 0.28
CA ARG A 112 -6.56 8.38 1.54
C ARG A 112 -7.30 7.04 1.50
N MET A 113 -7.69 6.53 2.67
CA MET A 113 -8.55 5.36 2.78
C MET A 113 -10.02 5.73 2.50
N VAL A 114 -10.71 4.86 1.78
CA VAL A 114 -12.16 4.83 1.59
C VAL A 114 -12.66 3.38 1.63
N LEU A 115 -13.97 3.18 1.69
CA LEU A 115 -14.56 1.85 1.64
C LEU A 115 -15.19 1.62 0.27
N LEU A 116 -14.88 0.50 -0.37
CA LEU A 116 -15.61 -0.01 -1.53
C LEU A 116 -17.04 -0.35 -1.09
N LYS A 117 -18.03 0.13 -1.86
CA LYS A 117 -19.47 -0.03 -1.58
C LYS A 117 -20.21 -0.86 -2.63
N GLY A 118 -19.49 -1.39 -3.60
CA GLY A 118 -19.99 -2.32 -4.60
C GLY A 118 -19.03 -2.39 -5.78
N TYR A 119 -19.06 -3.51 -6.48
CA TYR A 119 -18.35 -3.66 -7.75
C TYR A 119 -19.21 -4.50 -8.70
N SER A 120 -19.03 -4.30 -9.99
CA SER A 120 -19.66 -5.06 -11.07
C SER A 120 -18.77 -4.95 -12.32
N GLU A 121 -19.21 -5.52 -13.45
CA GLU A 121 -18.54 -5.35 -14.74
C GLU A 121 -18.34 -3.87 -15.14
N GLU A 122 -19.21 -2.99 -14.64
CA GLU A 122 -19.11 -1.53 -14.85
C GLU A 122 -17.93 -0.90 -14.08
N GLY A 123 -17.49 -1.49 -12.98
CA GLY A 123 -16.38 -0.97 -12.16
C GLY A 123 -16.65 -0.94 -10.66
N PHE A 124 -15.86 -0.12 -9.95
CA PHE A 124 -15.75 -0.11 -8.50
C PHE A 124 -16.35 1.15 -7.89
N ARG A 125 -17.40 1.00 -7.06
CA ARG A 125 -18.18 2.11 -6.50
C ARG A 125 -17.75 2.49 -5.10
N PHE A 126 -17.64 3.78 -4.84
CA PHE A 126 -17.43 4.37 -3.51
C PHE A 126 -18.20 5.69 -3.37
N PHE A 127 -18.42 6.14 -2.14
CA PHE A 127 -19.22 7.34 -1.86
C PHE A 127 -18.42 8.37 -1.08
N THR A 128 -18.62 9.65 -1.40
CA THR A 128 -17.88 10.74 -0.79
C THR A 128 -18.63 12.07 -0.87
N ASN A 129 -17.99 13.12 -0.36
CA ASN A 129 -18.43 14.49 -0.56
C ASN A 129 -17.69 15.05 -1.80
N TYR A 130 -18.44 15.52 -2.80
CA TYR A 130 -17.94 16.08 -4.06
C TYR A 130 -17.12 17.37 -3.86
N GLU A 131 -17.35 18.12 -2.78
CA GLU A 131 -16.56 19.30 -2.40
C GLU A 131 -15.28 18.95 -1.63
N SER A 132 -15.05 17.67 -1.29
CA SER A 132 -13.80 17.26 -0.63
C SER A 132 -12.59 17.42 -1.56
N ARG A 133 -11.37 17.42 -1.01
CA ARG A 133 -10.14 17.47 -1.83
C ARG A 133 -10.15 16.41 -2.95
N LYS A 134 -10.53 15.17 -2.64
CA LYS A 134 -10.61 14.10 -3.64
C LYS A 134 -11.72 14.34 -4.66
N GLY A 135 -12.85 14.88 -4.22
CA GLY A 135 -13.97 15.22 -5.11
C GLY A 135 -13.54 16.27 -6.11
N GLY A 136 -12.96 17.39 -5.66
CA GLY A 136 -12.43 18.43 -6.55
C GLY A 136 -11.33 17.92 -7.50
N GLU A 137 -10.44 17.04 -7.04
CA GLU A 137 -9.46 16.38 -7.91
C GLU A 137 -10.17 15.53 -8.98
N LEU A 138 -11.14 14.69 -8.61
CA LEU A 138 -11.88 13.83 -9.55
C LEU A 138 -12.75 14.59 -10.56
N GLU A 139 -13.33 15.73 -10.17
CA GLU A 139 -14.09 16.58 -11.09
C GLU A 139 -13.20 17.25 -12.14
N SER A 140 -11.97 17.60 -11.77
CA SER A 140 -11.04 18.29 -12.67
C SER A 140 -10.14 17.32 -13.46
N ASN A 141 -9.91 16.12 -12.91
CA ASN A 141 -9.03 15.09 -13.46
C ASN A 141 -9.65 13.71 -13.14
N PRO A 142 -10.51 13.16 -14.03
CA PRO A 142 -11.36 12.00 -13.74
C PRO A 142 -10.60 10.67 -13.85
N TYR A 143 -9.46 10.56 -13.16
CA TYR A 143 -8.64 9.37 -13.09
C TYR A 143 -8.35 9.02 -11.62
N ALA A 144 -8.37 7.73 -11.31
CA ALA A 144 -8.00 7.25 -9.99
C ALA A 144 -7.27 5.91 -10.05
N SER A 145 -6.48 5.67 -9.01
CA SER A 145 -5.92 4.36 -8.71
C SER A 145 -6.45 3.89 -7.35
N LEU A 146 -6.90 2.64 -7.29
CA LEU A 146 -7.31 1.97 -6.05
C LEU A 146 -6.25 0.95 -5.67
N CYS A 147 -5.99 0.81 -4.37
CA CYS A 147 -5.09 -0.20 -3.81
C CYS A 147 -5.76 -0.87 -2.62
N PHE A 148 -6.01 -2.17 -2.77
CA PHE A 148 -6.37 -3.08 -1.68
C PHE A 148 -5.09 -3.73 -1.18
N TYR A 149 -4.92 -3.79 0.13
CA TYR A 149 -3.80 -4.50 0.74
C TYR A 149 -4.30 -5.34 1.91
N TRP A 150 -4.25 -6.65 1.74
CA TRP A 150 -4.68 -7.64 2.72
C TRP A 150 -3.44 -8.30 3.30
N GLU A 151 -2.85 -7.64 4.31
CA GLU A 151 -1.60 -8.07 4.94
C GLU A 151 -1.63 -9.53 5.43
N PRO A 152 -2.68 -10.04 6.09
CA PRO A 152 -2.67 -11.40 6.62
C PRO A 152 -2.54 -12.51 5.56
N ILE A 153 -3.02 -12.25 4.34
CA ILE A 153 -2.93 -13.18 3.20
C ILE A 153 -1.86 -12.77 2.19
N ASN A 154 -1.10 -11.71 2.48
CA ASN A 154 -0.01 -11.18 1.67
C ASN A 154 -0.43 -10.89 0.22
N ARG A 155 -1.60 -10.28 0.04
CA ARG A 155 -2.13 -9.93 -1.28
C ARG A 155 -2.35 -8.44 -1.43
N GLN A 156 -2.14 -7.98 -2.65
CA GLN A 156 -2.47 -6.63 -3.07
C GLN A 156 -3.24 -6.69 -4.39
N VAL A 157 -4.24 -5.82 -4.52
CA VAL A 157 -4.89 -5.56 -5.81
C VAL A 157 -4.76 -4.08 -6.12
N ARG A 158 -4.23 -3.76 -7.29
CA ARG A 158 -4.23 -2.39 -7.83
C ARG A 158 -5.23 -2.29 -8.98
N ILE A 159 -6.01 -1.22 -9.01
CA ILE A 159 -6.97 -0.94 -10.08
C ILE A 159 -6.76 0.48 -10.56
N GLU A 160 -6.64 0.68 -11.86
CA GLU A 160 -6.52 2.02 -12.47
C GLU A 160 -7.67 2.22 -13.47
N GLY A 161 -8.29 3.39 -13.42
CA GLY A 161 -9.51 3.63 -14.17
C GLY A 161 -9.91 5.08 -14.35
N ASN A 162 -10.83 5.29 -15.29
CA ASN A 162 -11.57 6.54 -15.42
C ASN A 162 -12.64 6.60 -14.33
N VAL A 163 -12.97 7.80 -13.86
CA VAL A 163 -13.95 8.00 -12.78
C VAL A 163 -15.15 8.77 -13.29
N GLU A 164 -16.34 8.28 -12.98
CA GLU A 164 -17.60 8.94 -13.28
C GLU A 164 -18.46 9.05 -12.02
N ARG A 165 -19.27 10.11 -11.92
CA ARG A 165 -20.34 10.15 -10.91
C ARG A 165 -21.38 9.09 -11.25
N ILE A 166 -21.89 8.40 -10.23
CA ILE A 166 -23.05 7.53 -10.43
C ILE A 166 -24.33 8.37 -10.55
N PRO A 167 -25.43 7.82 -11.10
CA PRO A 167 -26.70 8.54 -11.17
C PRO A 167 -27.15 9.07 -9.80
N TYR A 168 -27.76 10.27 -9.80
CA TYR A 168 -28.25 10.92 -8.58
C TYR A 168 -29.16 10.00 -7.76
N GLN A 169 -30.11 9.32 -8.42
CA GLN A 169 -31.03 8.40 -7.76
C GLN A 169 -30.28 7.26 -7.05
N SER A 170 -29.26 6.67 -7.69
CA SER A 170 -28.42 5.64 -7.06
C SER A 170 -27.66 6.16 -5.84
N SER A 171 -27.29 7.45 -5.84
CA SER A 171 -26.71 8.10 -4.66
C SER A 171 -27.74 8.28 -3.54
N CYS A 172 -28.95 8.71 -3.86
CA CYS A 172 -30.06 8.85 -2.90
C CYS A 172 -30.39 7.49 -2.25
N ASP A 173 -30.61 6.46 -3.06
CA ASP A 173 -30.97 5.13 -2.59
C ASP A 173 -29.91 4.60 -1.62
N TYR A 174 -28.62 4.75 -1.98
CA TYR A 174 -27.54 4.38 -1.09
C TYR A 174 -27.48 5.26 0.17
N PHE A 175 -27.65 6.59 0.05
CA PHE A 175 -27.67 7.50 1.20
C PHE A 175 -28.71 7.08 2.24
N HIS A 176 -29.94 6.81 1.80
CA HIS A 176 -31.06 6.47 2.67
C HIS A 176 -30.97 5.04 3.23
N SER A 177 -30.24 4.13 2.58
CA SER A 177 -29.94 2.80 3.16
C SER A 177 -28.95 2.83 4.33
N ARG A 178 -28.18 3.92 4.51
CA ARG A 178 -27.19 4.04 5.59
C ARG A 178 -27.88 4.30 6.93
N PRO A 179 -27.27 3.92 8.06
CA PRO A 179 -27.77 4.30 9.37
C PRO A 179 -27.99 5.82 9.47
N LYS A 180 -29.07 6.25 10.13
CA LYS A 180 -29.42 7.68 10.28
C LYS A 180 -28.28 8.53 10.84
N SER A 181 -27.48 7.98 11.75
CA SER A 181 -26.27 8.63 12.27
C SER A 181 -25.21 8.91 11.19
N SER A 182 -25.06 8.01 10.22
CA SER A 182 -24.15 8.17 9.08
C SER A 182 -24.66 9.19 8.06
N GLN A 183 -25.99 9.25 7.86
CA GLN A 183 -26.63 10.29 7.05
C GLN A 183 -26.39 11.67 7.68
N ILE A 184 -26.70 11.83 8.97
CA ILE A 184 -26.45 13.06 9.72
C ILE A 184 -24.96 13.45 9.67
N GLY A 185 -24.05 12.51 9.89
CA GLY A 185 -22.61 12.77 9.83
C GLY A 185 -22.14 13.33 8.47
N ALA A 186 -22.77 12.91 7.36
CA ALA A 186 -22.50 13.45 6.04
C ALA A 186 -23.02 14.90 5.87
N VAL A 187 -24.10 15.27 6.56
CA VAL A 187 -24.62 16.65 6.58
C VAL A 187 -23.77 17.55 7.48
N VAL A 188 -23.35 17.07 8.65
CA VAL A 188 -22.52 17.82 9.61
C VAL A 188 -21.20 18.28 9.00
N SER A 189 -20.59 17.42 8.16
CA SER A 189 -19.21 17.61 7.70
C SER A 189 -19.16 18.03 6.24
N ARG A 190 -18.88 19.32 5.99
CA ARG A 190 -18.32 19.77 4.71
C ARG A 190 -16.87 19.26 4.63
N GLN A 191 -16.75 18.02 4.16
CA GLN A 191 -15.53 17.23 4.29
C GLN A 191 -14.31 17.96 3.70
N SER A 192 -13.21 18.04 4.47
CA SER A 192 -11.94 18.71 4.12
C SER A 192 -11.95 20.24 4.24
N THR A 193 -13.00 20.85 4.79
CA THR A 193 -12.99 22.28 5.15
C THR A 193 -12.49 22.49 6.59
N ALA A 194 -11.86 23.64 6.87
CA ALA A 194 -11.38 23.96 8.20
C ALA A 194 -12.55 24.21 9.16
N VAL A 195 -12.44 23.69 10.38
CA VAL A 195 -13.38 23.90 11.48
C VAL A 195 -12.60 24.36 12.72
N PRO A 196 -13.19 25.14 13.63
CA PRO A 196 -12.44 25.70 14.76
C PRO A 196 -11.92 24.62 15.70
N ASP A 197 -12.74 23.61 16.00
CA ASP A 197 -12.37 22.50 16.88
C ASP A 197 -13.33 21.30 16.74
N ARG A 198 -13.10 20.26 17.56
CA ARG A 198 -13.94 19.07 17.63
C ARG A 198 -15.32 19.34 18.27
N ASN A 199 -15.44 20.32 19.16
CA ASN A 199 -16.71 20.63 19.82
C ASN A 199 -17.71 21.26 18.86
N TYR A 200 -17.24 22.06 17.89
CA TYR A 200 -18.05 22.55 16.78
C TYR A 200 -18.79 21.41 16.05
N LEU A 201 -18.07 20.33 15.70
CA LEU A 201 -18.67 19.16 15.05
C LEU A 201 -19.67 18.43 15.95
N ARG A 202 -19.37 18.30 17.25
CA ARG A 202 -20.26 17.67 18.24
C ARG A 202 -21.57 18.43 18.37
N GLN A 203 -21.48 19.76 18.47
CA GLN A 203 -22.65 20.64 18.58
C GLN A 203 -23.52 20.55 17.33
N LYS A 204 -22.92 20.70 16.13
CA LYS A 204 -23.66 20.59 14.86
C LYS A 204 -24.33 19.23 14.69
N ASN A 205 -23.66 18.15 15.10
CA ASN A 205 -24.23 16.82 15.07
C ASN A 205 -25.42 16.66 16.05
N ALA A 206 -25.36 17.24 17.25
CA ALA A 206 -26.48 17.23 18.18
C ALA A 206 -27.68 18.05 17.65
N GLU A 207 -27.43 19.25 17.12
CA GLU A 207 -28.45 20.09 16.47
C GLU A 207 -29.17 19.35 15.35
N LEU A 208 -28.43 18.68 14.47
CA LEU A 208 -29.02 17.94 13.34
C LEU A 208 -29.69 16.63 13.77
N LYS A 209 -29.21 15.97 14.83
CA LYS A 209 -29.91 14.81 15.42
C LYS A 209 -31.28 15.18 15.95
N GLU A 210 -31.40 16.32 16.62
CA GLU A 210 -32.70 16.80 17.12
C GLU A 210 -33.59 17.24 15.94
N LYS A 211 -33.04 18.03 15.02
CA LYS A 211 -33.78 18.51 13.83
C LYS A 211 -34.37 17.35 13.01
N TYR A 212 -33.61 16.28 12.83
CA TYR A 212 -34.02 15.12 12.04
C TYR A 212 -34.48 13.94 12.88
N LYS A 213 -34.89 14.14 14.14
CA LYS A 213 -35.27 13.02 15.01
C LYS A 213 -36.40 12.19 14.40
N ASP A 214 -37.49 12.86 14.02
CA ASP A 214 -38.72 12.24 13.51
C ASP A 214 -38.95 12.49 12.00
N THR A 215 -37.93 13.01 11.31
CA THR A 215 -37.97 13.29 9.86
C THR A 215 -36.80 12.63 9.15
N ASP A 216 -36.92 12.50 7.82
CA ASP A 216 -35.84 11.99 6.98
C ASP A 216 -34.75 13.03 6.79
N VAL A 217 -33.51 12.54 6.69
CA VAL A 217 -32.36 13.39 6.38
C VAL A 217 -32.30 13.52 4.85
N PRO A 218 -32.42 14.73 4.28
CA PRO A 218 -32.22 14.90 2.85
C PRO A 218 -30.75 14.64 2.51
N MET A 219 -30.49 13.97 1.39
CA MET A 219 -29.12 13.83 0.87
C MET A 219 -28.63 15.22 0.42
N PRO A 220 -27.48 15.71 0.91
CA PRO A 220 -26.92 16.97 0.42
C PRO A 220 -26.48 16.89 -1.04
N ASP A 221 -26.65 17.97 -1.81
CA ASP A 221 -26.25 18.03 -3.23
C ASP A 221 -24.75 17.81 -3.47
N TYR A 222 -23.94 18.08 -2.44
CA TYR A 222 -22.49 17.86 -2.45
C TYR A 222 -22.09 16.43 -2.05
N TRP A 223 -23.04 15.51 -1.90
CA TRP A 223 -22.76 14.13 -1.52
C TRP A 223 -23.24 13.14 -2.58
N GLY A 224 -22.45 12.10 -2.84
CA GLY A 224 -22.88 10.99 -3.68
C GLY A 224 -21.76 10.02 -4.03
N GLY A 225 -22.00 9.21 -5.05
CA GLY A 225 -21.13 8.12 -5.44
C GLY A 225 -20.31 8.41 -6.70
N TYR A 226 -19.13 7.79 -6.75
CA TYR A 226 -18.34 7.63 -7.96
C TYR A 226 -18.20 6.14 -8.29
N ILE A 227 -17.98 5.86 -9.57
CA ILE A 227 -17.55 4.55 -10.09
C ILE A 227 -16.20 4.70 -10.79
N VAL A 228 -15.25 3.83 -10.45
CA VAL A 228 -13.97 3.70 -11.16
C VAL A 228 -14.14 2.60 -12.20
N LYS A 229 -14.11 2.98 -13.48
CA LYS A 229 -14.18 2.08 -14.64
C LYS A 229 -12.76 1.59 -14.98
N PRO A 230 -12.43 0.32 -14.72
CA PRO A 230 -11.05 -0.14 -14.79
C PRO A 230 -10.58 -0.32 -16.23
N TYR A 231 -9.37 0.14 -16.52
CA TYR A 231 -8.60 -0.24 -17.70
C TYR A 231 -7.35 -1.06 -17.34
N LEU A 232 -7.00 -1.14 -16.06
CA LEU A 232 -5.92 -1.98 -15.54
C LEU A 232 -6.32 -2.58 -14.18
N ILE A 233 -6.06 -3.86 -13.99
CA ILE A 233 -6.18 -4.55 -12.70
C ILE A 233 -4.94 -5.44 -12.51
N GLU A 234 -4.18 -5.21 -11.44
CA GLU A 234 -3.00 -6.02 -11.07
C GLU A 234 -3.29 -6.82 -9.81
N PHE A 235 -2.97 -8.12 -9.88
CA PHE A 235 -2.99 -9.06 -8.77
C PHE A 235 -1.56 -9.34 -8.34
N TRP A 236 -1.26 -9.00 -7.08
CA TRP A 236 0.05 -9.20 -6.48
C TRP A 236 -0.04 -10.19 -5.32
N GLN A 237 0.82 -11.21 -5.33
CA GLN A 237 0.97 -12.18 -4.25
C GLN A 237 2.40 -12.15 -3.69
N GLY A 238 2.50 -11.95 -2.37
CA GLY A 238 3.77 -11.89 -1.66
C GLY A 238 4.45 -13.25 -1.57
N GLN A 239 5.77 -13.26 -1.82
CA GLN A 239 6.64 -14.44 -1.81
C GLN A 239 7.88 -14.18 -0.95
N THR A 240 8.32 -15.20 -0.21
CA THR A 240 9.43 -15.09 0.76
C THR A 240 10.76 -14.84 0.05
N ASN A 241 10.96 -15.45 -1.12
CA ASN A 241 12.18 -15.32 -1.94
C ASN A 241 12.27 -13.97 -2.70
N ARG A 242 11.28 -13.07 -2.55
CA ARG A 242 11.15 -11.76 -3.23
C ARG A 242 10.79 -11.82 -4.71
N LEU A 243 10.58 -13.02 -5.26
CA LEU A 243 10.02 -13.22 -6.59
C LEU A 243 8.50 -13.13 -6.51
N HIS A 244 7.99 -11.92 -6.25
CA HIS A 244 6.57 -11.67 -6.12
C HIS A 244 5.81 -11.98 -7.41
N ASP A 245 4.67 -12.64 -7.29
CA ASP A 245 3.81 -12.92 -8.42
C ASP A 245 2.98 -11.69 -8.76
N ARG A 246 3.02 -11.29 -10.03
CA ARG A 246 2.32 -10.11 -10.53
C ARG A 246 1.67 -10.45 -11.85
N ILE A 247 0.35 -10.64 -11.83
CA ILE A 247 -0.46 -10.83 -13.04
C ILE A 247 -1.26 -9.56 -13.25
N VAL A 248 -1.07 -8.93 -14.40
CA VAL A 248 -1.72 -7.65 -14.75
C VAL A 248 -2.63 -7.83 -15.93
N PHE A 249 -3.88 -7.45 -15.74
CA PHE A 249 -4.89 -7.35 -16.78
C PHE A 249 -4.96 -5.92 -17.28
N THR A 250 -4.99 -5.71 -18.59
CA THR A 250 -5.22 -4.40 -19.21
C THR A 250 -6.28 -4.47 -20.31
N ARG A 251 -6.94 -3.34 -20.58
CA ARG A 251 -7.77 -3.17 -21.77
C ARG A 251 -6.90 -2.62 -22.89
N LEU A 252 -6.87 -3.32 -24.03
CA LEU A 252 -6.21 -2.81 -25.24
C LEU A 252 -6.86 -1.52 -25.69
N LYS A 253 -6.05 -0.54 -26.11
CA LYS A 253 -6.58 0.64 -26.81
C LYS A 253 -6.94 0.25 -28.24
N ASN A 254 -7.86 1.00 -28.84
CA ASN A 254 -8.27 0.78 -30.23
C ASN A 254 -7.04 0.77 -31.16
N GLY A 255 -6.81 -0.36 -31.83
CA GLY A 255 -5.72 -0.55 -32.78
C GLY A 255 -4.44 -1.17 -32.20
N GLU A 256 -4.36 -1.37 -30.88
CA GLU A 256 -3.28 -2.15 -30.27
C GLU A 256 -3.50 -3.65 -30.54
N ARG A 257 -2.39 -4.38 -30.75
CA ARG A 257 -2.39 -5.83 -30.95
C ARG A 257 -1.66 -6.49 -29.80
N VAL A 258 -2.10 -7.70 -29.48
CA VAL A 258 -1.45 -8.54 -28.49
C VAL A 258 -0.01 -8.85 -28.91
N LEU A 259 0.94 -8.58 -28.04
CA LEU A 259 2.33 -9.01 -28.22
C LEU A 259 2.41 -10.49 -27.85
N GLU A 260 2.44 -11.36 -28.87
CA GLU A 260 2.28 -12.82 -28.72
C GLU A 260 3.29 -13.50 -27.77
N GLU A 261 4.42 -12.87 -27.47
CA GLU A 261 5.48 -13.46 -26.64
C GLU A 261 5.19 -13.41 -25.13
N TYR A 262 4.52 -12.36 -24.64
CA TYR A 262 4.35 -12.12 -23.19
C TYR A 262 2.92 -11.73 -22.80
N GLU A 263 2.04 -11.48 -23.77
CA GLU A 263 0.68 -11.05 -23.54
C GLU A 263 -0.32 -12.10 -24.02
N HIS A 264 -1.33 -12.36 -23.19
CA HIS A 264 -2.31 -13.42 -23.38
C HIS A 264 -3.72 -12.84 -23.44
N ASN A 265 -4.56 -13.40 -24.31
CA ASN A 265 -5.97 -13.02 -24.38
C ASN A 265 -6.72 -13.43 -23.10
N ALA A 266 -7.63 -12.57 -22.66
CA ALA A 266 -8.53 -12.80 -21.53
C ALA A 266 -10.00 -12.55 -21.94
N GLU A 267 -10.94 -12.73 -21.00
CA GLU A 267 -12.37 -12.52 -21.26
C GLU A 267 -12.70 -11.03 -21.48
N ALA A 268 -13.85 -10.73 -22.11
CA ALA A 268 -14.43 -9.38 -22.17
C ALA A 268 -13.49 -8.25 -22.68
N GLY A 269 -12.60 -8.58 -23.62
CA GLY A 269 -11.67 -7.63 -24.24
C GLY A 269 -10.49 -7.23 -23.37
N TRP A 270 -10.19 -8.01 -22.33
CA TRP A 270 -8.98 -7.90 -21.55
C TRP A 270 -7.84 -8.71 -22.17
N VAL A 271 -6.63 -8.29 -21.88
CA VAL A 271 -5.40 -9.07 -22.04
C VAL A 271 -4.69 -9.13 -20.71
N TYR A 272 -3.84 -10.14 -20.49
CA TYR A 272 -3.04 -10.23 -19.28
C TYR A 272 -1.60 -10.65 -19.57
N GLN A 273 -0.72 -10.27 -18.66
CA GLN A 273 0.70 -10.62 -18.70
C GLN A 273 1.27 -10.71 -17.28
N ARG A 274 2.38 -11.44 -17.15
CA ARG A 274 3.17 -11.45 -15.92
C ARG A 274 4.15 -10.28 -15.92
N LEU A 275 4.28 -9.60 -14.78
CA LEU A 275 5.31 -8.59 -14.57
C LEU A 275 6.40 -9.12 -13.64
N SER A 276 7.64 -8.65 -13.85
CA SER A 276 8.70 -8.83 -12.86
C SER A 276 8.31 -8.16 -11.53
N PRO A 277 8.69 -8.73 -10.37
CA PRO A 277 8.43 -8.14 -9.05
C PRO A 277 8.98 -6.72 -8.91
#